data_AF-A0A6G3WVL7-F1
#
_entry.id   AF-A0A6G3WVL7-F1
#
_cell.length_a   1.000
_cell.length_b   1.000
_cell.length_c   1.000
_cell.angle_alpha   90.00
_cell.angle_beta   90.00
_cell.angle_gamma   90.00
#
_symmetry.space_group_name_H-M   'P 1'
#
loop_
_entity.id
_entity.type
_entity.pdbx_description
1 polymer ?
#
loop_
_entity_poly.entity_id
_entity_poly.type
_entity_poly.pdbx_seq_one_letter_code
_entity_poly.pdbx_strand_id
1 'polypeptide(L)' 'PEKRFGGRVFRVGDKVTQIRNNYDKGENGVFNGTVGVVTGLDVDEQKLTVRTDEDEEIGYDFDELDELAHA' A
#
# COMPACT_ATOMS: atom_id res chain seq x y z
N PRO A 1 12.72 8.05 1.16
CA PRO A 1 11.63 8.95 1.61
C PRO A 1 10.74 8.17 2.60
N GLU A 2 10.02 8.85 3.51
CA GLU A 2 9.11 8.20 4.46
C GLU A 2 7.78 8.94 4.57
N LYS A 3 6.68 8.21 4.75
CA LYS A 3 5.34 8.79 4.98
C LYS A 3 4.83 8.35 6.34
N ARG A 4 4.43 9.31 7.17
CA ARG A 4 3.77 9.07 8.45
C ARG A 4 2.26 9.19 8.28
N PHE A 5 1.51 8.21 8.76
CA PHE A 5 0.05 8.20 8.68
C PHE A 5 -0.54 7.32 9.79
N GLY A 6 -1.56 7.80 10.51
CA GLY A 6 -2.24 7.01 11.55
C GLY A 6 -1.33 6.44 12.65
N GLY A 7 -0.21 7.10 12.96
CA GLY A 7 0.80 6.60 13.91
C GLY A 7 1.78 5.57 13.34
N ARG A 8 1.67 5.22 12.05
CA ARG A 8 2.55 4.32 11.31
C ARG A 8 3.54 5.11 10.44
N VAL A 9 4.63 4.47 10.06
CA VAL A 9 5.61 4.99 9.08
C VAL A 9 5.68 4.00 7.94
N PHE A 10 5.62 4.49 6.70
CA PHE A 10 5.78 3.72 5.48
C PHE A 10 7.02 4.16 4.73
N ARG A 11 7.81 3.21 4.26
CA ARG A 11 9.05 3.39 3.51
C ARG A 11 9.15 2.35 2.41
N VAL A 12 9.89 2.68 1.35
CA VAL A 12 10.23 1.71 0.31
C VAL A 12 11.00 0.54 0.94
N GLY A 13 10.58 -0.68 0.62
CA GLY A 13 11.07 -1.93 1.19
C GLY A 13 10.26 -2.47 2.36
N ASP A 14 9.34 -1.68 2.94
CA ASP A 14 8.48 -2.16 4.02
C ASP A 14 7.49 -3.21 3.49
N LYS A 15 7.29 -4.27 4.27
CA LYS A 15 6.23 -5.23 4.02
C LYS A 15 4.93 -4.70 4.63
N VAL A 16 3.85 -4.76 3.86
CA VAL A 16 2.53 -4.32 4.27
C VAL A 16 1.50 -5.42 4.04
N THR A 17 0.39 -5.33 4.77
CA THR A 17 -0.76 -6.21 4.61
C THR A 17 -2.02 -5.36 4.43
N GLN A 18 -2.83 -5.70 3.44
CA GLN A 18 -4.14 -5.11 3.24
C GLN A 18 -5.07 -5.51 4.39
N ILE A 19 -5.74 -4.54 5.02
CA ILE A 19 -6.67 -4.78 6.13
C ILE A 19 -8.13 -4.50 5.79
N ARG A 20 -8.43 -4.09 4.56
CA ARG A 20 -9.79 -3.87 4.06
C ARG A 20 -9.90 -4.35 2.61
N ASN A 21 -11.01 -4.99 2.23
CA ASN A 21 -11.22 -5.31 0.81
C ASN A 21 -11.40 -4.03 0.00
N ASN A 22 -10.69 -3.91 -1.11
CA ASN A 22 -10.82 -2.83 -2.07
C ASN A 22 -10.98 -3.43 -3.47
N TYR A 23 -12.22 -3.44 -3.97
CA TYR A 23 -12.58 -4.08 -5.24
C TYR A 23 -12.23 -3.23 -6.47
N ASP A 24 -11.90 -1.96 -6.27
CA ASP A 24 -11.56 -1.02 -7.35
C ASP A 24 -10.05 -1.01 -7.66
N LYS A 25 -9.24 -1.65 -6.80
CA LYS A 25 -7.79 -1.73 -6.95
C LYS A 25 -7.34 -3.07 -7.52
N GLY A 26 -6.34 -3.02 -8.37
CA GLY A 26 -5.80 -4.19 -9.06
C GLY A 26 -6.76 -4.78 -10.11
N GLU A 27 -6.33 -5.81 -10.81
CA GLU A 27 -7.06 -6.44 -11.90
C GLU A 27 -8.34 -7.12 -11.40
N ASN A 28 -8.29 -7.68 -10.19
CA ASN A 28 -9.37 -8.50 -9.61
C ASN A 28 -9.82 -8.05 -8.21
N GLY A 29 -9.43 -6.85 -7.79
CA GLY A 29 -9.59 -6.40 -6.40
C GLY A 29 -8.41 -6.81 -5.51
N VAL A 30 -8.18 -6.05 -4.44
CA VAL A 30 -7.23 -6.40 -3.37
C VAL A 30 -8.03 -6.79 -2.12
N PHE A 31 -7.73 -7.95 -1.55
CA PHE A 31 -8.49 -8.51 -0.44
C PHE A 31 -7.76 -8.33 0.89
N ASN A 32 -8.51 -8.30 1.99
CA ASN A 32 -7.93 -8.34 3.33
C ASN A 32 -7.03 -9.58 3.47
N GLY A 33 -5.81 -9.36 3.94
CA GLY A 33 -4.78 -10.39 4.08
C GLY A 33 -3.80 -10.43 2.89
N THR A 34 -4.07 -9.74 1.78
CA THR A 34 -3.08 -9.61 0.70
C THR A 34 -1.83 -8.93 1.23
N VAL A 35 -0.67 -9.54 0.97
CA VAL A 35 0.64 -9.04 1.37
C VAL A 35 1.34 -8.43 0.16
N GLY A 36 2.13 -7.39 0.42
CA GLY A 36 2.98 -6.79 -0.58
C GLY A 36 4.14 -6.02 0.03
N VAL A 37 5.00 -5.50 -0.83
CA VAL A 37 6.15 -4.67 -0.45
C VAL A 37 5.99 -3.30 -1.07
N VAL A 38 6.23 -2.26 -0.28
CA VAL A 38 6.26 -0.88 -0.78
C VAL A 38 7.42 -0.72 -1.75
N THR A 39 7.13 -0.45 -3.02
CA THR A 39 8.14 -0.25 -4.07
C THR A 39 8.36 1.22 -4.40
N GLY A 40 7.38 2.09 -4.10
CA GLY A 40 7.43 3.50 -4.44
C GLY A 40 6.77 4.38 -3.39
N LEU A 41 7.29 5.60 -3.24
CA LEU A 41 6.68 6.66 -2.45
C LEU A 41 6.93 7.99 -3.16
N ASP A 42 5.88 8.53 -3.77
CA ASP A 42 5.87 9.83 -4.43
C ASP A 42 5.16 10.85 -3.53
N VAL A 43 5.90 11.87 -3.07
CA VAL A 43 5.37 12.89 -2.15
C VAL A 43 4.65 14.00 -2.91
N ASP A 44 5.04 14.25 -4.16
CA ASP A 44 4.44 15.27 -5.00
C ASP A 44 3.07 14.81 -5.51
N GLU A 45 2.97 13.56 -5.97
CA GLU A 45 1.71 12.91 -6.35
C GLU A 45 0.90 12.38 -5.14
N GLN A 46 1.48 12.40 -3.94
CA GLN A 46 0.90 11.86 -2.70
C GLN A 46 0.46 10.40 -2.82
N LYS A 47 1.33 9.58 -3.41
CA LYS A 47 1.05 8.20 -3.77
C LYS A 47 2.09 7.22 -3.22
N LEU A 48 1.64 6.08 -2.74
CA LEU A 48 2.44 4.95 -2.32
C LEU A 48 2.16 3.77 -3.27
N THR A 49 3.21 3.14 -3.79
CA THR A 49 3.07 1.95 -4.64
C THR A 49 3.46 0.71 -3.85
N VAL A 50 2.58 -0.29 -3.84
CA VAL A 50 2.81 -1.62 -3.27
C VAL A 50 2.87 -2.63 -4.40
N ARG A 51 3.88 -3.49 -4.42
CA ARG A 51 3.88 -4.69 -5.26
C ARG A 51 3.41 -5.89 -4.46
N THR A 52 2.35 -6.55 -4.91
CA THR A 52 1.79 -7.75 -4.27
C THR A 52 2.67 -8.97 -4.49
N ASP A 53 2.43 -10.05 -3.75
CA ASP A 53 3.10 -11.35 -3.99
C ASP A 53 2.76 -11.95 -5.38
N GLU A 54 1.68 -11.49 -6.02
CA GLU A 54 1.29 -11.86 -7.39
C GLU A 54 1.98 -10.99 -8.47
N ASP A 55 2.98 -10.19 -8.06
CA ASP A 55 3.77 -9.26 -8.90
C ASP A 55 2.94 -8.12 -9.53
N GLU A 56 1.80 -7.78 -8.93
CA GLU A 56 0.96 -6.66 -9.36
C GLU A 56 1.33 -5.35 -8.62
N GLU A 57 1.41 -4.23 -9.35
CA GLU A 57 1.65 -2.91 -8.77
C GLU A 57 0.33 -2.19 -8.45
N ILE A 58 0.09 -1.96 -7.17
CA ILE A 58 -1.10 -1.29 -6.64
C ILE A 58 -0.70 0.08 -6.09
N GLY A 59 -1.34 1.13 -6.62
CA GLY A 59 -1.21 2.48 -6.10
C GLY A 59 -2.21 2.78 -4.99
N TYR A 60 -1.73 3.40 -3.91
CA TYR A 60 -2.52 3.94 -2.81
C TYR A 60 -2.28 5.43 -2.71
N ASP A 61 -3.35 6.21 -2.73
CA ASP A 61 -3.27 7.60 -2.34
C ASP A 61 -3.03 7.68 -0.83
N PHE A 62 -2.42 8.78 -0.37
CA PHE A 62 -2.01 8.91 1.03
C PHE A 62 -3.17 8.89 2.03
N ASP A 63 -4.39 9.17 1.59
CA ASP A 63 -5.61 9.08 2.39
C ASP A 63 -6.19 7.66 2.47
N GLU A 64 -5.78 6.74 1.60
CA GLU A 64 -6.14 5.32 1.62
C GLU A 64 -5.18 4.48 2.49
N LEU A 65 -4.14 5.08 3.09
CA LEU A 65 -3.13 4.36 3.87
C LEU A 65 -3.68 3.74 5.17
N ASP A 66 -4.91 4.06 5.58
CA ASP A 66 -5.58 3.33 6.65
C ASP A 66 -5.94 1.88 6.24
N GLU A 67 -6.02 1.60 4.94
CA GLU A 67 -6.25 0.25 4.40
C GLU A 67 -5.04 -0.67 4.50
N LEU A 68 -3.85 -0.13 4.82
CA LEU A 68 -2.60 -0.88 4.93
C LEU A 68 -2.10 -0.93 6.38
N ALA A 69 -1.70 -2.13 6.83
CA ALA A 69 -0.94 -2.32 8.06
C ALA A 69 0.52 -2.63 7.75
N HIS A 70 1.44 -2.07 8.55
CA HIS A 70 2.85 -2.48 8.52
C HIS A 70 2.96 -3.86 9.18
N ALA A 71 3.63 -4.79 8.50
CA ALA A 71 3.88 -6.15 9.00
C ALA A 71 5.09 -6.22 9.94
#